data_AF-A0AB74UBT6-F1
#
_entry.id   AF-A0AB74UBT6-F1
#
_cell.length_a   1.000
_cell.length_b   1.000
_cell.length_c   1.000
_cell.angle_alpha   90.00
_cell.angle_beta   90.00
_cell.angle_gamma   90.00
#
_symmetry.space_group_name_H-M   'P 1'
#
loop_
_entity.id
_entity.type
_entity.pdbx_description
1 polymer ?
#
loop_
_entity_poly.entity_id
_entity_poly.type
_entity_poly.pdbx_seq_one_letter_code
_entity_poly.pdbx_strand_id
1 'polypeptide(L)'
;MENNKSLFQLKRFWWALIVPLLISVLAAVYVFCTSRLSYESGYEAFNFLLVAYKIPLGLLALVFPLVALVAASHRSEQAANQIYIANEQAKLTRDQLSKVEAQLLRQLRQDNISNYFQHVSEFNKLLDRLENSYKVEFHQRDQLYKLIFPDNSPENVSYVGGSDDETSSYLEMIKSQCEQEFFARDSKGGVSDEVDVIGLLLTWREADRSLFYSHRHGRLVTPRKAGVDAEEFIVKFHPHDPAIHIDTFASILRHLSAFSIEKQHFLLESYLTGYAYEAANNYLSRCQTAKDKDLS
;
A
#
# COMPACT_ATOMS: atom_id res chain seq x y z
N MET A 1 -35.83 -21.68 9.20
CA MET A 1 -36.13 -20.25 9.39
C MET A 1 -37.47 -20.12 10.11
N GLU A 2 -37.48 -20.03 11.44
CA GLU A 2 -38.71 -19.84 12.24
C GLU A 2 -38.68 -18.53 13.05
N ASN A 3 -37.94 -17.51 12.60
CA ASN A 3 -37.50 -16.43 13.48
C ASN A 3 -38.48 -15.25 13.65
N ASN A 4 -39.77 -15.44 13.33
CA ASN A 4 -40.81 -14.40 13.45
C ASN A 4 -42.07 -14.92 14.17
N LYS A 5 -41.93 -15.89 15.08
CA LYS A 5 -43.09 -16.31 15.88
C LYS A 5 -43.42 -15.20 16.86
N SER A 6 -44.65 -14.69 16.77
CA SER A 6 -45.17 -13.69 17.71
C SER A 6 -45.15 -14.25 19.14
N LEU A 7 -44.98 -13.38 20.14
CA LEU A 7 -44.97 -13.75 21.56
C LEU A 7 -46.20 -14.59 21.96
N PHE A 8 -47.36 -14.33 21.35
CA PHE A 8 -48.60 -15.07 21.56
C PHE A 8 -48.62 -16.48 20.95
N GLN A 9 -47.67 -16.82 20.08
CA GLN A 9 -47.56 -18.16 19.50
C GLN A 9 -46.74 -19.10 20.39
N LEU A 10 -46.02 -18.58 21.38
CA LEU A 10 -45.26 -19.42 22.30
C LEU A 10 -46.20 -20.11 23.28
N LYS A 11 -46.15 -21.44 23.31
CA LYS A 11 -46.86 -22.25 24.30
C LYS A 11 -46.53 -21.83 25.74
N ARG A 12 -45.28 -21.41 25.99
CA ARG A 12 -44.81 -20.93 27.30
C ARG A 12 -45.56 -19.68 27.77
N PHE A 13 -45.93 -18.78 26.86
CA PHE A 13 -46.72 -17.59 27.19
C PHE A 13 -48.12 -17.97 27.69
N TRP A 14 -48.79 -18.88 26.97
CA TRP A 14 -50.12 -19.36 27.37
C TRP A 14 -50.08 -20.12 28.70
N TRP A 15 -49.05 -20.92 28.95
CA TRP A 15 -48.88 -21.57 30.26
C TRP A 15 -48.70 -20.55 31.40
N ALA A 16 -47.87 -19.52 31.19
CA ALA A 16 -47.65 -18.46 32.18
C ALA A 16 -48.92 -17.62 32.45
N LEU A 17 -49.83 -17.52 31.48
CA LEU A 17 -51.10 -16.82 31.61
C LEU A 17 -52.21 -17.69 32.23
N ILE A 18 -52.42 -18.89 31.69
CA ILE A 18 -53.57 -19.75 32.02
C ILE A 18 -53.38 -20.39 33.40
N VAL A 19 -52.17 -20.78 33.79
CA VAL A 19 -51.95 -21.51 35.06
C VAL A 19 -52.33 -20.67 36.28
N PRO A 20 -51.81 -19.44 36.47
CA PRO A 20 -52.19 -18.62 37.63
C PRO A 20 -53.66 -18.21 37.60
N LEU A 21 -54.22 -18.00 36.40
CA LEU A 21 -55.64 -17.70 36.21
C LEU A 21 -56.52 -18.86 36.70
N LEU A 22 -56.23 -20.09 36.28
CA LEU A 22 -56.98 -21.27 36.70
C LEU A 22 -56.85 -21.50 38.21
N ILE A 23 -55.66 -21.37 38.78
CA ILE A 23 -55.44 -21.52 40.24
C ILE A 23 -56.22 -20.43 41.00
N SER A 24 -56.22 -19.19 40.50
CA SER A 24 -57.00 -18.09 41.09
C SER A 24 -58.51 -18.37 41.05
N VAL A 25 -59.04 -18.86 39.93
CA VAL A 25 -60.46 -19.23 39.79
C VAL A 25 -60.82 -20.37 40.74
N LEU A 26 -59.99 -21.42 40.83
CA LEU A 26 -60.22 -22.52 41.76
C LEU A 26 -60.23 -22.04 43.22
N ALA A 27 -59.31 -21.14 43.59
CA ALA A 27 -59.28 -20.53 44.92
C ALA A 27 -60.52 -19.67 45.18
N ALA A 28 -60.99 -18.90 44.19
CA ALA A 28 -62.19 -18.08 44.28
C ALA A 28 -63.45 -18.92 44.49
N VAL A 29 -63.60 -20.02 43.74
CA VAL A 29 -64.70 -20.99 43.89
C VAL A 29 -64.65 -21.64 45.27
N TYR A 30 -63.46 -22.00 45.75
CA TYR A 30 -63.28 -22.56 47.08
C TYR A 30 -63.75 -21.60 48.18
N VAL A 31 -63.34 -20.32 48.13
CA VAL A 31 -63.78 -19.28 49.08
C VAL A 31 -65.30 -19.10 49.01
N PHE A 32 -65.88 -19.07 47.80
CA PHE A 32 -67.33 -18.93 47.61
C PHE A 32 -68.13 -20.08 48.25
N CYS A 33 -67.70 -21.32 48.03
CA CYS A 33 -68.41 -22.50 48.55
C CYS A 33 -68.27 -22.67 50.08
N THR A 34 -67.18 -22.16 50.66
CA THR A 34 -66.91 -22.31 52.10
C THR A 34 -67.41 -21.14 52.95
N SER A 35 -67.57 -19.96 52.35
CA SER A 35 -67.97 -18.74 53.06
C SER A 35 -69.49 -18.57 53.04
N ARG A 36 -70.08 -18.18 54.18
CA ARG A 36 -71.48 -17.77 54.24
C ARG A 36 -71.60 -16.31 53.80
N LEU A 37 -71.64 -16.06 52.49
CA LEU A 37 -71.80 -14.71 51.95
C LEU A 37 -73.24 -14.23 52.15
N SER A 38 -73.43 -13.23 53.01
CA SER A 38 -74.63 -12.40 53.03
C SER A 38 -74.47 -11.25 52.02
N TYR A 39 -75.53 -10.93 51.29
CA TYR A 39 -75.53 -9.77 50.41
C TYR A 39 -75.84 -8.53 51.24
N GLU A 40 -74.86 -7.64 51.36
CA GLU A 40 -75.03 -6.30 51.91
C GLU A 40 -74.68 -5.29 50.81
N SER A 41 -75.41 -4.18 50.74
CA SER A 41 -75.13 -3.13 49.75
C SER A 41 -74.32 -2.01 50.41
N GLY A 42 -73.28 -1.51 49.74
CA GLY A 42 -72.49 -0.36 50.21
C GLY A 42 -71.00 -0.64 50.27
N TYR A 43 -70.26 0.24 50.95
CA TYR A 43 -68.80 0.14 51.04
C TYR A 43 -68.33 -1.08 51.87
N GLU A 44 -69.15 -1.53 52.82
CA GLU A 44 -68.82 -2.66 53.71
C GLU A 44 -68.74 -3.98 52.94
N ALA A 45 -69.68 -4.24 52.02
CA ALA A 45 -69.66 -5.43 51.19
C ALA A 45 -68.49 -5.45 50.21
N PHE A 46 -68.09 -4.29 49.67
CA PHE A 46 -66.91 -4.20 48.83
C PHE A 46 -65.62 -4.50 49.62
N ASN A 47 -65.49 -3.96 50.83
CA ASN A 47 -64.35 -4.27 51.71
C ASN A 47 -64.32 -5.75 52.09
N PHE A 48 -65.46 -6.33 52.43
CA PHE A 48 -65.57 -7.77 52.71
C PHE A 48 -65.14 -8.60 51.49
N LEU A 49 -65.57 -8.24 50.28
CA LEU A 49 -65.15 -8.90 49.05
C LEU A 49 -63.63 -8.82 48.85
N LEU A 50 -63.02 -7.66 49.05
CA LEU A 50 -61.56 -7.51 48.94
C LEU A 50 -60.79 -8.35 49.97
N VAL A 51 -61.29 -8.42 51.20
CA VAL A 51 -60.67 -9.23 52.27
C VAL A 51 -60.84 -10.72 51.98
N ALA A 52 -62.05 -11.16 51.63
CA ALA A 52 -62.37 -12.56 51.35
C ALA A 52 -61.63 -13.08 50.11
N TYR A 53 -61.52 -12.26 49.05
CA TYR A 53 -60.86 -12.65 47.78
C TYR A 53 -59.40 -12.22 47.70
N LYS A 54 -58.78 -11.80 48.80
CA LYS A 54 -57.36 -11.38 48.83
C LYS A 54 -56.41 -12.43 48.24
N ILE A 55 -56.63 -13.71 48.56
CA ILE A 55 -55.80 -14.82 48.06
C ILE A 55 -56.00 -15.03 46.55
N PRO A 56 -57.24 -15.25 46.04
CA PRO A 56 -57.50 -15.32 44.60
C PRO A 56 -56.95 -14.13 43.81
N LEU A 57 -57.14 -12.91 44.32
CA LEU A 57 -56.64 -11.68 43.68
C LEU A 57 -55.10 -11.64 43.67
N GLY A 58 -54.45 -12.08 44.75
CA GLY A 58 -52.99 -12.19 44.80
C GLY A 58 -52.44 -13.20 43.79
N LEU A 59 -53.09 -14.35 43.63
CA LEU A 59 -52.74 -15.36 42.63
C LEU A 59 -52.97 -14.86 41.20
N LEU A 60 -54.06 -14.11 40.99
CA LEU A 60 -54.33 -13.47 39.70
C LEU A 60 -53.25 -12.43 39.36
N ALA A 61 -52.76 -11.69 40.36
CA ALA A 61 -51.69 -10.71 40.18
C ALA A 61 -50.36 -11.35 39.74
N LEU A 62 -50.13 -12.65 40.00
CA LEU A 62 -48.93 -13.36 39.52
C LEU A 62 -48.87 -13.53 38.00
N VAL A 63 -49.98 -13.34 37.29
CA VAL A 63 -49.99 -13.32 35.82
C VAL A 63 -49.01 -12.29 35.27
N PHE A 64 -48.96 -11.08 35.85
CA PHE A 64 -48.11 -10.00 35.37
C PHE A 64 -46.60 -10.33 35.42
N PRO A 65 -46.01 -10.71 36.58
CA PRO A 65 -44.59 -11.04 36.64
C PRO A 65 -44.22 -12.28 35.83
N LEU A 66 -45.11 -13.29 35.74
CA LEU A 66 -44.83 -14.49 34.94
C LEU A 66 -44.83 -14.20 33.44
N VAL A 67 -45.80 -13.42 32.95
CA VAL A 67 -45.82 -12.97 31.56
C VAL A 67 -44.62 -12.07 31.25
N ALA A 68 -44.26 -11.16 32.17
CA ALA A 68 -43.07 -10.31 32.03
C ALA A 68 -41.79 -11.14 31.94
N LEU A 69 -41.65 -12.18 32.76
CA LEU A 69 -40.50 -13.09 32.73
C LEU A 69 -40.40 -13.85 31.40
N VAL A 70 -41.51 -14.39 30.90
CA VAL A 70 -41.54 -15.07 29.59
C VAL A 70 -41.20 -14.09 28.46
N ALA A 71 -41.71 -12.86 28.51
CA ALA A 71 -41.41 -11.83 27.53
C ALA A 71 -39.92 -11.44 27.54
N ALA A 72 -39.33 -11.27 28.73
CA ALA A 72 -37.90 -10.99 28.87
C ALA A 72 -37.03 -12.14 28.35
N SER A 73 -37.40 -13.39 28.68
CA SER A 73 -36.71 -14.59 28.16
C SER A 73 -36.77 -14.68 26.64
N HIS A 74 -37.94 -14.45 26.05
CA HIS A 74 -38.11 -14.43 24.59
C HIS A 74 -37.26 -13.35 23.92
N ARG A 75 -37.20 -12.14 24.48
CA ARG A 75 -36.34 -11.06 23.98
C ARG A 75 -34.86 -11.42 24.04
N SER A 76 -34.43 -12.11 25.10
CA SER A 76 -33.06 -12.61 25.23
C SER A 76 -32.71 -13.63 24.15
N GLU A 77 -33.61 -14.59 23.88
CA GLU A 77 -33.45 -15.57 22.81
C GLU A 77 -33.40 -14.91 21.42
N GLN A 78 -34.27 -13.93 21.17
CA GLN A 78 -34.24 -13.14 19.93
C GLN A 78 -32.91 -12.40 19.77
N ALA A 79 -32.40 -11.76 20.82
CA ALA A 79 -31.12 -11.07 20.79
C ALA A 79 -29.96 -12.04 20.52
N ALA A 80 -29.95 -13.20 21.17
CA ALA A 80 -28.95 -14.24 20.94
C ALA A 80 -28.96 -14.73 19.47
N ASN A 81 -30.15 -14.95 18.90
CA ASN A 81 -30.30 -15.34 17.49
C ASN A 81 -29.84 -14.25 16.53
N GLN A 82 -30.11 -12.97 16.83
CA GLN A 82 -29.63 -11.84 16.02
C GLN A 82 -28.10 -11.76 16.03
N ILE A 83 -27.47 -11.92 17.19
CA ILE A 83 -26.01 -11.97 17.32
C ILE A 83 -25.44 -13.13 16.51
N TYR A 84 -26.07 -14.31 16.57
CA TYR A 84 -25.65 -15.46 15.77
C TYR A 84 -25.69 -15.17 14.27
N ILE A 85 -26.79 -14.63 13.76
CA ILE A 85 -26.93 -14.28 12.33
C ILE A 85 -25.89 -13.22 11.92
N ALA A 86 -25.68 -12.19 12.76
CA ALA A 86 -24.68 -11.17 12.49
C ALA A 86 -23.25 -11.74 12.42
N ASN A 87 -22.93 -12.70 13.29
CA ASN A 87 -21.63 -13.38 13.27
C ASN A 87 -21.41 -14.21 12.00
N GLU A 88 -22.44 -14.95 11.55
CA GLU A 88 -22.37 -15.70 10.29
C GLU A 88 -22.20 -14.77 9.09
N GLN A 89 -22.91 -13.63 9.06
CA GLN A 89 -22.72 -12.62 8.02
C GLN A 89 -21.30 -12.04 8.04
N ALA A 90 -20.76 -11.71 9.21
CA ALA A 90 -19.40 -11.22 9.35
C ALA A 90 -18.36 -12.24 8.86
N LYS A 91 -18.60 -13.53 9.09
CA LYS A 91 -17.75 -14.62 8.57
C LYS A 91 -17.78 -14.68 7.04
N LEU A 92 -18.97 -14.66 6.44
CA LEU A 92 -19.11 -14.67 4.98
C LEU A 92 -18.43 -13.46 4.33
N THR A 93 -18.53 -12.28 4.93
CA THR A 93 -17.85 -11.07 4.44
C THR A 93 -16.33 -11.22 4.49
N ARG A 94 -15.76 -11.78 5.56
CA ARG A 94 -14.31 -12.05 5.64
C ARG A 94 -13.86 -13.05 4.58
N ASP A 95 -14.65 -14.10 4.36
CA ASP A 95 -14.36 -15.09 3.32
C ASP A 95 -14.40 -14.46 1.92
N GLN A 96 -15.34 -13.55 1.66
CA GLN A 96 -15.37 -12.78 0.41
C GLN A 96 -14.16 -11.87 0.25
N LEU A 97 -13.73 -11.18 1.31
CA LEU A 97 -12.57 -10.30 1.28
C LEU A 97 -11.30 -11.06 0.91
N SER A 98 -11.05 -12.23 1.50
CA SER A 98 -9.88 -13.05 1.17
C SER A 98 -9.85 -13.50 -0.29
N LYS A 99 -11.02 -13.76 -0.89
CA LYS A 99 -11.12 -14.11 -2.32
C LYS A 99 -10.79 -12.92 -3.21
N VAL A 100 -11.26 -11.72 -2.84
CA VAL A 100 -10.95 -10.48 -3.57
C VAL A 100 -9.46 -10.16 -3.50
N GLU A 101 -8.82 -10.31 -2.33
CA GLU A 101 -7.38 -10.12 -2.18
C GLU A 101 -6.58 -11.09 -3.06
N ALA A 102 -6.96 -12.38 -3.07
CA ALA A 102 -6.32 -13.36 -3.94
C ALA A 102 -6.51 -13.05 -5.44
N GLN A 103 -7.66 -12.50 -5.83
CA GLN A 103 -7.91 -12.04 -7.21
C GLN A 103 -7.04 -10.83 -7.56
N LEU A 104 -6.94 -9.85 -6.67
CA LEU A 104 -6.10 -8.66 -6.87
C LEU A 104 -4.62 -9.05 -7.07
N LEU A 105 -4.09 -9.95 -6.24
CA LEU A 105 -2.72 -10.43 -6.40
C LEU A 105 -2.50 -11.16 -7.74
N ARG A 106 -3.50 -11.92 -8.21
CA ARG A 106 -3.43 -12.56 -9.53
C ARG A 106 -3.42 -11.53 -10.65
N GLN A 107 -4.25 -10.50 -10.54
CA GLN A 107 -4.32 -9.42 -11.52
C GLN A 107 -3.00 -8.65 -11.58
N LEU A 108 -2.47 -8.20 -10.43
CA LEU A 108 -1.18 -7.52 -10.37
C LEU A 108 -0.05 -8.35 -10.98
N ARG A 109 -0.07 -9.68 -10.76
CA ARG A 109 0.90 -10.58 -11.39
C ARG A 109 0.72 -10.64 -12.91
N GLN A 110 -0.52 -10.70 -13.40
CA GLN A 110 -0.80 -10.70 -14.84
C GLN A 110 -0.38 -9.38 -15.48
N ASP A 111 -0.66 -8.25 -14.83
CA ASP A 111 -0.29 -6.92 -15.29
C ASP A 111 1.24 -6.77 -15.36
N ASN A 112 1.96 -7.18 -14.32
CA ASN A 112 3.44 -7.18 -14.33
C ASN A 112 4.01 -8.03 -15.46
N ILE A 113 3.48 -9.24 -15.68
CA ILE A 113 3.90 -10.12 -16.77
C ILE A 113 3.63 -9.46 -18.14
N SER A 114 2.43 -8.90 -18.31
CA SER A 114 2.04 -8.21 -19.54
C SER A 114 2.97 -7.04 -19.84
N ASN A 115 3.23 -6.20 -18.83
CA ASN A 115 4.13 -5.04 -18.94
C ASN A 115 5.57 -5.46 -19.26
N TYR A 116 6.06 -6.56 -18.65
CA TYR A 116 7.39 -7.09 -18.94
C TYR A 116 7.54 -7.43 -20.42
N PHE A 117 6.61 -8.22 -20.96
CA PHE A 117 6.65 -8.66 -22.36
C PHE A 117 6.44 -7.50 -23.32
N GLN A 118 5.59 -6.52 -22.96
CA GLN A 118 5.43 -5.30 -23.75
C GLN A 118 6.73 -4.51 -23.82
N HIS A 119 7.42 -4.31 -22.69
CA HIS A 119 8.69 -3.57 -22.67
C HIS A 119 9.79 -4.28 -23.47
N VAL A 120 9.88 -5.62 -23.36
CA VAL A 120 10.79 -6.42 -24.21
C VAL A 120 10.44 -6.27 -25.69
N SER A 121 9.16 -6.25 -26.04
CA SER A 121 8.70 -6.08 -27.43
C SER A 121 9.08 -4.69 -27.97
N GLU A 122 8.82 -3.62 -27.22
CA GLU A 122 9.18 -2.25 -27.61
C GLU A 122 10.69 -2.05 -27.73
N PHE A 123 11.47 -2.66 -26.83
CA PHE A 123 12.93 -2.68 -26.93
C PHE A 123 13.41 -3.35 -28.23
N ASN A 124 12.84 -4.50 -28.59
CA ASN A 124 13.20 -5.18 -29.83
C ASN A 124 12.84 -4.35 -31.08
N LYS A 125 11.69 -3.66 -31.09
CA LYS A 125 11.31 -2.74 -32.17
C LYS A 125 12.28 -1.56 -32.28
N LEU A 126 12.84 -1.09 -31.16
CA LEU A 126 13.89 -0.07 -31.18
C LEU A 126 15.16 -0.61 -31.84
N LEU A 127 15.61 -1.80 -31.45
CA LEU A 127 16.77 -2.43 -32.07
C LEU A 127 16.59 -2.61 -33.57
N ASP A 128 15.43 -3.08 -34.03
CA ASP A 128 15.12 -3.22 -35.46
C ASP A 128 15.26 -1.88 -36.21
N ARG A 129 14.80 -0.77 -35.62
CA ARG A 129 14.94 0.56 -36.22
C ARG A 129 16.40 0.98 -36.33
N LEU A 130 17.21 0.69 -35.32
CA LEU A 130 18.64 1.00 -35.31
C LEU A 130 19.40 0.16 -36.34
N GLU A 131 19.19 -1.15 -36.39
CA GLU A 131 19.82 -2.04 -37.39
C GLU A 131 19.56 -1.55 -38.82
N ASN A 132 18.31 -1.22 -39.12
CA ASN A 132 17.92 -0.73 -40.44
C ASN A 132 18.57 0.61 -40.82
N SER A 133 18.70 1.51 -39.85
CA SER A 133 19.23 2.87 -40.03
C SER A 133 20.76 2.87 -40.19
N TYR A 134 21.45 2.06 -39.38
CA TYR A 134 22.92 2.05 -39.32
C TYR A 134 23.57 0.88 -40.07
N LYS A 135 22.78 -0.04 -40.64
CA LYS A 135 23.27 -1.26 -41.32
C LYS A 135 24.14 -2.13 -40.41
N VAL A 136 23.76 -2.19 -39.13
CA VAL A 136 24.35 -3.08 -38.11
C VAL A 136 23.38 -4.22 -37.81
N GLU A 137 23.88 -5.31 -37.22
CA GLU A 137 23.04 -6.40 -36.70
C GLU A 137 23.34 -6.58 -35.21
N PHE A 138 22.31 -6.68 -34.36
CA PHE A 138 22.49 -7.00 -32.94
C PHE A 138 22.32 -8.49 -32.72
N HIS A 139 23.38 -9.15 -32.28
CA HIS A 139 23.29 -10.53 -31.84
C HIS A 139 22.87 -10.61 -30.37
N GLN A 140 22.07 -11.63 -30.01
CA GLN A 140 21.66 -11.90 -28.61
C GLN A 140 20.87 -10.76 -27.93
N ARG A 141 19.87 -10.21 -28.62
CA ARG A 141 18.99 -9.12 -28.13
C ARG A 141 18.44 -9.31 -26.71
N ASP A 142 18.09 -10.55 -26.34
CA ASP A 142 17.61 -10.88 -24.99
C ASP A 142 18.67 -10.66 -23.90
N GLN A 143 19.95 -10.95 -24.19
CA GLN A 143 21.05 -10.72 -23.26
C GLN A 143 21.32 -9.22 -23.13
N LEU A 144 21.28 -8.50 -24.25
CA LEU A 144 21.41 -7.05 -24.27
C LEU A 144 20.31 -6.38 -23.44
N TYR A 145 19.05 -6.84 -23.58
CA TYR A 145 17.94 -6.36 -22.75
C TYR A 145 18.20 -6.58 -21.26
N LYS A 146 18.66 -7.78 -20.86
CA LYS A 146 19.00 -8.09 -19.45
C LYS A 146 20.21 -7.30 -18.95
N LEU A 147 21.13 -6.94 -19.83
CA LEU A 147 22.30 -6.11 -19.50
C LEU A 147 21.89 -4.66 -19.23
N ILE A 148 20.97 -4.13 -20.03
CA ILE A 148 20.48 -2.74 -19.89
C ILE A 148 19.47 -2.63 -18.75
N PHE A 149 18.57 -3.61 -18.60
CA PHE A 149 17.51 -3.66 -17.60
C PHE A 149 17.68 -4.85 -16.65
N PRO A 150 18.73 -4.85 -15.81
CA PRO A 150 19.08 -5.99 -14.95
C PRO A 150 18.01 -6.33 -13.90
N ASP A 151 17.22 -5.33 -13.49
CA ASP A 151 16.23 -5.46 -12.43
C ASP A 151 14.83 -5.78 -12.97
N ASN A 152 14.66 -5.81 -14.29
CA ASN A 152 13.41 -6.16 -14.94
C ASN A 152 13.25 -7.68 -15.06
N SER A 153 12.19 -8.20 -14.45
CA SER A 153 11.74 -9.58 -14.57
C SER A 153 10.22 -9.63 -14.74
N PRO A 154 9.63 -10.79 -15.11
CA PRO A 154 8.18 -10.96 -15.15
C PRO A 154 7.47 -10.66 -13.82
N GLU A 155 8.20 -10.74 -12.70
CA GLU A 155 7.70 -10.44 -11.35
C GLU A 155 7.86 -8.96 -10.98
N ASN A 156 8.84 -8.27 -11.55
CA ASN A 156 9.20 -6.89 -11.21
C ASN A 156 9.61 -6.12 -12.46
N VAL A 157 8.75 -5.20 -12.89
CA VAL A 157 9.01 -4.33 -14.04
C VAL A 157 9.07 -2.90 -13.51
N SER A 158 10.22 -2.24 -13.64
CA SER A 158 10.36 -0.83 -13.25
C SER A 158 9.65 0.13 -14.20
N TYR A 159 9.26 -0.36 -15.37
CA TYR A 159 8.51 0.35 -16.39
C TYR A 159 7.00 0.36 -16.05
N VAL A 160 6.47 1.55 -15.75
CA VAL A 160 5.03 1.80 -15.68
C VAL A 160 4.64 2.37 -17.04
N GLY A 161 3.91 1.60 -17.85
CA GLY A 161 3.39 2.06 -19.15
C GLY A 161 2.33 3.15 -18.94
N GLY A 162 2.79 4.38 -18.72
CA GLY A 162 1.96 5.57 -18.57
C GLY A 162 1.96 6.39 -19.85
N SER A 163 0.97 6.17 -20.72
CA SER A 163 0.77 6.87 -21.99
C SER A 163 1.86 6.69 -23.05
N ASP A 164 1.47 6.62 -24.32
CA ASP A 164 2.38 6.44 -25.47
C ASP A 164 3.47 7.55 -25.57
N ASP A 165 3.33 8.67 -24.85
CA ASP A 165 4.29 9.77 -24.83
C ASP A 165 5.55 9.49 -23.97
N GLU A 166 5.44 8.82 -22.82
CA GLU A 166 6.60 8.63 -21.92
C GLU A 166 7.55 7.53 -22.39
N THR A 167 7.01 6.51 -23.07
CA THR A 167 7.81 5.40 -23.63
C THR A 167 8.73 5.89 -24.74
N SER A 168 8.23 6.81 -25.56
CA SER A 168 9.04 7.53 -26.53
C SER A 168 10.14 8.32 -25.83
N SER A 169 9.87 8.97 -24.69
CA SER A 169 10.87 9.80 -24.01
C SER A 169 12.10 9.03 -23.52
N TYR A 170 11.95 7.85 -22.91
CA TYR A 170 13.11 7.13 -22.36
C TYR A 170 13.93 6.43 -23.45
N LEU A 171 13.26 5.87 -24.45
CA LEU A 171 13.94 5.26 -25.60
C LEU A 171 14.54 6.30 -26.54
N GLU A 172 13.91 7.46 -26.72
CA GLU A 172 14.49 8.60 -27.43
C GLU A 172 15.67 9.19 -26.67
N MET A 173 15.66 9.19 -25.33
CA MET A 173 16.83 9.61 -24.54
C MET A 173 18.01 8.66 -24.77
N ILE A 174 17.79 7.34 -24.67
CA ILE A 174 18.84 6.33 -24.94
C ILE A 174 19.33 6.46 -26.39
N LYS A 175 18.41 6.59 -27.36
CA LYS A 175 18.74 6.79 -28.77
C LYS A 175 19.55 8.07 -28.99
N SER A 176 19.10 9.20 -28.44
CA SER A 176 19.80 10.49 -28.53
C SER A 176 21.21 10.41 -27.95
N GLN A 177 21.40 9.69 -26.85
CA GLN A 177 22.73 9.52 -26.25
C GLN A 177 23.62 8.58 -27.05
N CYS A 178 23.08 7.45 -27.54
CA CYS A 178 23.79 6.58 -28.45
C CYS A 178 24.23 7.32 -29.73
N GLU A 179 23.34 8.13 -30.31
CA GLU A 179 23.64 8.96 -31.47
C GLU A 179 24.76 9.96 -31.17
N GLN A 180 24.66 10.73 -30.07
CA GLN A 180 25.68 11.70 -29.68
C GLN A 180 27.08 11.07 -29.54
N GLU A 181 27.17 9.93 -28.88
CA GLU A 181 28.44 9.26 -28.57
C GLU A 181 29.02 8.56 -29.80
N PHE A 182 28.17 8.00 -30.66
CA PHE A 182 28.59 7.40 -31.92
C PHE A 182 29.16 8.48 -32.88
N PHE A 183 28.48 9.61 -33.04
CA PHE A 183 28.96 10.72 -33.87
C PHE A 183 30.20 11.42 -33.29
N ALA A 184 30.35 11.46 -31.95
CA ALA A 184 31.54 11.99 -31.31
C ALA A 184 32.79 11.13 -31.64
N ARG A 185 32.65 9.80 -31.77
CA ARG A 185 33.75 8.88 -32.09
C ARG A 185 34.07 8.80 -33.59
N ASP A 186 33.09 8.88 -34.47
CA ASP A 186 33.31 8.81 -35.92
C ASP A 186 34.16 10.02 -36.42
N SER A 187 34.07 11.17 -35.74
CA SER A 187 34.92 12.34 -36.00
C SER A 187 36.42 12.13 -35.74
N LYS A 188 36.81 11.04 -35.05
CA LYS A 188 38.21 10.72 -34.70
C LYS A 188 38.81 9.54 -35.46
N GLY A 189 38.09 8.98 -36.44
CA GLY A 189 38.62 7.96 -37.34
C GLY A 189 38.54 6.54 -36.77
N GLY A 190 37.36 5.94 -36.92
CA GLY A 190 37.15 4.52 -37.16
C GLY A 190 37.22 3.57 -35.97
N VAL A 191 36.07 3.07 -35.52
CA VAL A 191 35.83 1.67 -35.12
C VAL A 191 34.35 1.34 -35.34
N SER A 192 34.06 0.19 -35.94
CA SER A 192 32.73 -0.30 -36.34
C SER A 192 32.26 -1.53 -35.54
N ASP A 193 32.79 -1.78 -34.34
CA ASP A 193 32.53 -3.03 -33.63
C ASP A 193 31.47 -2.90 -32.53
N GLU A 194 30.58 -3.89 -32.48
CA GLU A 194 29.49 -4.12 -31.51
C GLU A 194 29.97 -3.99 -30.03
N VAL A 195 31.25 -4.28 -29.79
CA VAL A 195 31.94 -4.19 -28.50
C VAL A 195 32.02 -2.76 -27.96
N ASP A 196 32.15 -1.75 -28.83
CA ASP A 196 32.30 -0.35 -28.41
C ASP A 196 31.00 0.27 -27.90
N VAL A 197 29.87 -0.07 -28.53
CA VAL A 197 28.54 0.41 -28.12
C VAL A 197 28.13 -0.24 -26.79
N ILE A 198 28.38 -1.56 -26.63
CA ILE A 198 28.14 -2.27 -25.38
C ILE A 198 29.06 -1.75 -24.27
N GLY A 199 30.34 -1.50 -24.57
CA GLY A 199 31.29 -0.90 -23.63
C GLY A 199 30.84 0.46 -23.14
N LEU A 200 30.33 1.33 -24.03
CA LEU A 200 29.86 2.66 -23.67
C LEU A 200 28.60 2.61 -22.77
N LEU A 201 27.66 1.71 -23.07
CA LEU A 201 26.47 1.48 -22.25
C LEU A 201 26.80 0.90 -20.86
N LEU A 202 27.81 0.02 -20.76
CA LEU A 202 28.26 -0.55 -19.50
C LEU A 202 28.99 0.48 -18.61
N THR A 203 29.84 1.31 -19.21
CA THR A 203 30.58 2.36 -18.50
C THR A 203 29.62 3.37 -17.83
N TRP A 204 28.49 3.64 -18.48
CA TRP A 204 27.44 4.52 -17.97
C TRP A 204 26.71 3.93 -16.75
N ARG A 205 26.42 2.63 -16.77
CA ARG A 205 25.74 1.91 -15.66
C ARG A 205 26.61 1.80 -14.41
N GLU A 206 27.92 1.67 -14.56
CA GLU A 206 28.86 1.67 -13.42
C GLU A 206 28.98 3.05 -12.76
N ALA A 207 28.83 4.14 -13.54
CA ALA A 207 28.77 5.50 -13.01
C ALA A 207 27.49 5.79 -12.20
N ASP A 208 26.35 5.19 -12.56
CA ASP A 208 25.08 5.37 -11.82
C ASP A 208 25.06 4.58 -10.49
N ARG A 209 25.70 3.40 -10.44
CA ARG A 209 25.79 2.55 -9.23
C ARG A 209 26.73 3.09 -8.15
N SER A 210 27.55 4.09 -8.45
CA SER A 210 28.54 4.67 -7.52
C SER A 210 28.05 5.93 -6.79
N LEU A 211 26.81 6.35 -7.03
CA LEU A 211 26.20 7.53 -6.39
C LEU A 211 25.34 7.14 -5.17
N PHE A 212 25.63 7.76 -4.02
CA PHE A 212 24.82 7.65 -2.81
C PHE A 212 24.48 9.02 -2.22
N TYR A 213 23.31 9.12 -1.59
CA TYR A 213 22.76 10.35 -1.03
C TYR A 213 22.87 10.35 0.51
N SER A 214 23.36 11.45 1.09
CA SER A 214 23.48 11.63 2.55
C SER A 214 22.80 12.92 3.00
N HIS A 215 21.99 12.85 4.05
CA HIS A 215 21.45 14.05 4.71
C HIS A 215 22.55 14.81 5.48
N ARG A 216 22.36 16.11 5.77
CA ARG A 216 23.28 16.99 6.54
C ARG A 216 23.71 16.43 7.91
N HIS A 217 22.97 15.44 8.42
CA HIS A 217 23.20 14.78 9.71
C HIS A 217 23.81 13.36 9.59
N GLY A 218 24.32 12.97 8.42
CA GLY A 218 25.11 11.74 8.26
C GLY A 218 24.32 10.44 8.17
N ARG A 219 23.00 10.47 7.96
CA ARG A 219 22.21 9.27 7.63
C ARG A 219 22.17 9.04 6.11
N LEU A 220 22.54 7.84 5.69
CA LEU A 220 22.26 7.32 4.35
C LEU A 220 20.75 7.16 4.17
N VAL A 221 20.22 7.64 3.06
CA VAL A 221 18.80 7.48 2.69
C VAL A 221 18.76 6.76 1.35
N THR A 222 18.00 5.67 1.28
CA THR A 222 17.76 4.96 0.03
C THR A 222 16.64 5.64 -0.78
N PRO A 223 16.68 5.58 -2.13
CA PRO A 223 15.92 6.49 -3.00
C PRO A 223 14.39 6.38 -2.92
N ARG A 224 13.85 5.37 -2.23
CA ARG A 224 12.41 5.03 -2.29
C ARG A 224 11.49 5.83 -1.35
N LYS A 225 12.00 6.75 -0.52
CA LYS A 225 11.19 7.52 0.45
C LYS A 225 11.50 9.03 0.47
N ALA A 226 11.84 9.62 -0.66
CA ALA A 226 12.01 11.07 -0.76
C ALA A 226 10.66 11.75 -1.02
N GLY A 227 9.89 11.91 0.05
CA GLY A 227 8.62 12.62 0.04
C GLY A 227 8.35 13.27 1.38
N VAL A 228 9.32 14.00 1.93
CA VAL A 228 9.13 15.01 3.00
C VAL A 228 10.31 15.99 2.94
N ASP A 229 9.99 17.26 2.71
CA ASP A 229 10.70 18.49 3.09
C ASP A 229 12.18 18.37 3.51
N ALA A 230 13.10 18.35 2.55
CA ALA A 230 14.53 18.43 2.81
C ALA A 230 15.14 19.62 2.04
N GLU A 231 15.66 20.61 2.79
CA GLU A 231 16.15 21.89 2.24
C GLU A 231 17.61 21.85 1.72
N GLU A 232 18.37 20.77 1.87
CA GLU A 232 19.73 20.66 1.28
C GLU A 232 20.15 19.22 0.96
N PHE A 233 20.77 19.01 -0.21
CA PHE A 233 21.29 17.72 -0.68
C PHE A 233 22.83 17.68 -0.64
N ILE A 234 23.42 16.60 -0.12
CA ILE A 234 24.88 16.37 -0.14
C ILE A 234 25.17 15.07 -0.90
N VAL A 235 25.93 15.18 -1.98
CA VAL A 235 26.43 14.05 -2.79
C VAL A 235 27.76 13.59 -2.21
N LYS A 236 27.91 12.30 -1.90
CA LYS A 236 29.15 11.71 -1.37
C LYS A 236 29.66 10.58 -2.26
N PHE A 237 30.99 10.45 -2.35
CA PHE A 237 31.68 9.44 -3.14
C PHE A 237 32.17 8.27 -2.31
N HIS A 238 32.27 7.09 -2.95
CA HIS A 238 32.99 5.95 -2.39
C HIS A 238 34.50 6.16 -2.56
N PRO A 239 35.33 6.02 -1.51
CA PRO A 239 36.73 6.46 -1.50
C PRO A 239 37.72 5.60 -2.31
N HIS A 240 37.26 4.61 -3.08
CA HIS A 240 38.13 3.60 -3.69
C HIS A 240 38.21 3.62 -5.20
N ASP A 241 37.57 4.58 -5.89
CA ASP A 241 37.67 4.66 -7.35
C ASP A 241 37.89 6.09 -7.86
N PRO A 242 39.16 6.55 -7.95
CA PRO A 242 39.51 7.91 -8.36
C PRO A 242 39.51 8.11 -9.89
N ALA A 243 39.11 7.12 -10.68
CA ALA A 243 39.23 7.15 -12.15
C ALA A 243 38.10 7.94 -12.86
N ILE A 244 37.12 8.47 -12.13
CA ILE A 244 36.16 9.40 -12.73
C ILE A 244 36.90 10.72 -12.98
N HIS A 245 37.31 10.89 -14.24
CA HIS A 245 37.94 12.12 -14.73
C HIS A 245 37.12 13.33 -14.29
N ILE A 246 37.79 14.31 -13.67
CA ILE A 246 37.22 15.59 -13.21
C ILE A 246 36.41 16.28 -14.33
N ASP A 247 36.78 16.06 -15.58
CA ASP A 247 36.09 16.60 -16.76
C ASP A 247 34.73 15.92 -17.02
N THR A 248 34.67 14.60 -16.85
CA THR A 248 33.42 13.82 -16.92
C THR A 248 32.48 14.23 -15.78
N PHE A 249 33.04 14.48 -14.60
CA PHE A 249 32.31 14.99 -13.45
C PHE A 249 31.75 16.41 -13.67
N ALA A 250 32.55 17.32 -14.26
CA ALA A 250 32.10 18.67 -14.59
C ALA A 250 30.97 18.67 -15.65
N SER A 251 31.00 17.73 -16.59
CA SER A 251 29.92 17.54 -17.57
C SER A 251 28.63 17.02 -16.93
N ILE A 252 28.73 16.02 -16.05
CA ILE A 252 27.57 15.46 -15.33
C ILE A 252 26.94 16.53 -14.43
N LEU A 253 27.75 17.30 -13.70
CA LEU A 253 27.26 18.40 -12.86
C LEU A 253 26.61 19.53 -13.68
N ARG A 254 27.15 19.86 -14.85
CA ARG A 254 26.51 20.81 -15.76
C ARG A 254 25.12 20.34 -16.18
N HIS A 255 24.98 19.08 -16.54
CA HIS A 255 23.69 18.52 -16.93
C HIS A 255 22.71 18.50 -15.76
N LEU A 256 23.13 18.07 -14.57
CA LEU A 256 22.25 18.08 -13.38
C LEU A 256 21.83 19.48 -12.95
N SER A 257 22.70 20.49 -13.09
CA SER A 257 22.35 21.89 -12.82
C SER A 257 21.31 22.47 -13.79
N ALA A 258 21.26 21.96 -15.03
CA ALA A 258 20.29 22.36 -16.04
C ALA A 258 18.89 21.76 -15.80
N PHE A 259 18.79 20.70 -14.98
CA PHE A 259 17.51 20.07 -14.57
C PHE A 259 16.96 20.61 -13.23
N SER A 260 17.62 21.59 -12.61
CA SER A 260 17.19 22.17 -11.34
C SER A 260 15.92 23.03 -11.52
N ILE A 261 14.82 22.58 -10.94
CA ILE A 261 13.61 23.39 -10.70
C ILE A 261 14.00 24.55 -9.76
N GLU A 262 13.45 25.73 -10.03
CA GLU A 262 13.79 27.10 -9.57
C GLU A 262 14.03 27.36 -8.05
N LYS A 263 14.15 26.34 -7.18
CA LYS A 263 14.34 26.50 -5.73
C LYS A 263 15.33 25.54 -5.04
N GLN A 264 16.12 24.76 -5.78
CA GLN A 264 17.12 23.87 -5.15
C GLN A 264 18.52 24.46 -5.20
N HIS A 265 19.10 24.76 -4.02
CA HIS A 265 20.50 25.14 -3.86
C HIS A 265 21.36 23.88 -3.65
N PHE A 266 22.32 23.66 -4.54
CA PHE A 266 23.32 22.60 -4.39
C PHE A 266 24.54 23.15 -3.65
N LEU A 267 24.91 22.52 -2.55
CA LEU A 267 26.10 22.88 -1.78
C LEU A 267 27.14 21.77 -1.94
N LEU A 268 28.23 22.09 -2.65
CA LEU A 268 29.29 21.14 -2.97
C LEU A 268 30.35 21.19 -1.85
N GLU A 269 30.22 20.34 -0.83
CA GLU A 269 31.31 20.11 0.11
C GLU A 269 32.21 18.99 -0.42
N SER A 270 33.35 19.36 -1.02
CA SER A 270 34.41 18.40 -1.29
C SER A 270 35.18 18.13 0.00
N TYR A 271 35.22 16.86 0.43
CA TYR A 271 36.17 16.39 1.45
C TYR A 271 37.59 16.25 0.88
N LEU A 272 37.98 17.14 -0.03
CA LEU A 272 39.27 17.14 -0.73
C LEU A 272 40.14 18.34 -0.35
N THR A 273 39.88 18.98 0.80
CA THR A 273 40.67 20.15 1.27
C THR A 273 42.12 19.82 1.62
N GLY A 274 42.49 18.55 1.80
CA GLY A 274 43.89 18.13 1.95
C GLY A 274 44.60 17.88 0.62
N TYR A 275 44.08 16.97 -0.20
CA TYR A 275 44.77 16.48 -1.40
C TYR A 275 44.68 17.43 -2.61
N ALA A 276 43.58 18.18 -2.77
CA ALA A 276 43.45 19.12 -3.88
C ALA A 276 44.35 20.36 -3.70
N TYR A 277 44.55 20.79 -2.45
CA TYR A 277 45.49 21.88 -2.12
C TYR A 277 46.94 21.47 -2.39
N GLU A 278 47.30 20.24 -2.04
CA GLU A 278 48.64 19.69 -2.25
C GLU A 278 48.93 19.42 -3.73
N ALA A 279 47.93 18.93 -4.49
CA ALA A 279 48.02 18.76 -5.94
C ALA A 279 48.10 20.10 -6.68
N ALA A 280 47.30 21.09 -6.27
CA ALA A 280 47.33 22.44 -6.85
C ALA A 280 48.66 23.16 -6.54
N ASN A 281 49.20 23.01 -5.33
CA ASN A 281 50.51 23.58 -4.98
C ASN A 281 51.66 22.84 -5.67
N ASN A 282 51.59 21.52 -5.84
CA ASN A 282 52.58 20.78 -6.65
C ASN A 282 52.53 21.23 -8.11
N TYR A 283 51.35 21.48 -8.66
CA TYR A 283 51.21 21.98 -10.02
C TYR A 283 51.75 23.41 -10.17
N LEU A 284 51.40 24.33 -9.26
CA LEU A 284 51.90 25.71 -9.26
C LEU A 284 53.43 25.78 -9.05
N SER A 285 53.98 24.93 -8.18
CA SER A 285 55.44 24.79 -7.99
C SER A 285 56.14 24.29 -9.25
N ARG A 286 55.54 23.33 -9.97
CA ARG A 286 56.05 22.86 -11.27
C ARG A 286 55.94 23.92 -12.37
N CYS A 287 54.90 24.73 -12.36
CA CYS A 287 54.77 25.85 -13.30
C CYS A 287 55.75 26.99 -13.02
N GLN A 288 56.06 27.29 -11.74
CA GLN A 288 57.06 28.30 -11.37
C GLN A 288 58.49 27.83 -11.73
N THR A 289 58.82 26.58 -11.44
CA THR A 289 60.13 26.01 -11.81
C THR A 289 60.34 25.85 -13.31
N ALA A 290 59.26 25.67 -14.09
CA ALA A 290 59.32 25.72 -15.55
C ALA A 290 59.58 27.14 -16.07
N LYS A 291 58.96 28.15 -15.44
CA LYS A 291 59.11 29.57 -15.83
C LYS A 291 60.50 30.13 -15.50
N ASP A 292 61.11 29.68 -14.41
CA ASP A 292 62.46 30.10 -14.01
C ASP A 292 63.57 29.44 -14.85
N LYS A 293 63.33 28.26 -15.45
CA LYS A 293 64.26 27.61 -16.39
C LYS A 293 64.27 28.23 -17.78
N ASP A 294 63.23 28.95 -18.16
CA ASP A 294 63.16 29.68 -19.43
C ASP A 294 63.75 31.11 -19.33
N LEU A 295 64.17 31.54 -18.14
CA LEU A 295 64.70 32.89 -17.86
C LEU A 295 66.18 32.90 -17.46
N SER A 296 66.88 31.77 -17.54
CA SER A 296 68.33 31.60 -17.29
C SER A 296 69.02 30.97 -18.48
#